data_AF-A0AAP0ESY4-F1
#
_entry.id   AF-A0AAP0ESY4-F1
#
_cell.length_a   1.000
_cell.length_b   1.000
_cell.length_c   1.000
_cell.angle_alpha   90.00
_cell.angle_beta   90.00
_cell.angle_gamma   90.00
#
_symmetry.space_group_name_H-M   'P 1'
#
loop_
_entity.id
_entity.type
_entity.pdbx_description
1 polymer ?
#
loop_
_entity_poly.entity_id
_entity_poly.type
_entity_poly.pdbx_seq_one_letter_code
_entity_poly.pdbx_strand_id
1 'polypeptide(L)'
;MIGGYVQNGCYEEGLDVLLRVLGLDDIVSDTVTFLTALTTISQLQQLEFDRQVHAYAVKNSMASKTIILNALIAMYSKCDSIMLAFKVFEKMLDRDYVS
;
A
#
# COMPACT_ATOMS: atom_id res chain seq x y z
N MET A 1 -10.00 -10.79 -5.28
CA MET A 1 -8.94 -11.78 -5.57
C MET A 1 -7.86 -11.77 -4.48
N ILE A 2 -7.15 -10.67 -4.24
CA ILE A 2 -6.08 -10.57 -3.20
C ILE A 2 -6.62 -10.77 -1.77
N GLY A 3 -7.82 -10.26 -1.45
CA GLY A 3 -8.43 -10.43 -0.13
C GLY A 3 -8.69 -11.89 0.30
N GLY A 4 -8.88 -12.80 -0.66
CA GLY A 4 -9.07 -14.23 -0.36
C GLY A 4 -7.76 -14.93 0.02
N TYR A 5 -6.65 -14.53 -0.60
CA TYR A 5 -5.32 -15.06 -0.27
C TYR A 5 -4.91 -14.68 1.16
N VAL A 6 -5.20 -13.45 1.56
CA VAL A 6 -4.91 -12.97 2.92
C VAL A 6 -5.81 -13.60 3.98
N GLN A 7 -7.09 -13.84 3.68
CA GLN A 7 -7.97 -14.58 4.61
C GLN A 7 -7.52 -16.03 4.84
N ASN A 8 -6.82 -16.63 3.87
CA ASN A 8 -6.39 -18.02 3.92
C ASN A 8 -4.95 -18.21 4.43
N GLY A 9 -4.25 -17.15 4.80
CA GLY A 9 -2.85 -17.26 5.26
C GLY A 9 -1.81 -17.37 4.11
N CYS A 10 -2.24 -17.32 2.86
CA CYS A 10 -1.40 -17.45 1.66
C CYS A 10 -0.86 -16.08 1.23
N TYR A 11 -0.01 -15.51 2.07
CA TYR A 11 0.41 -14.12 1.97
C TYR A 11 1.40 -13.86 0.84
N GLU A 12 2.35 -14.78 0.62
CA GLU A 12 3.32 -14.66 -0.47
C GLU A 12 2.62 -14.78 -1.83
N GLU A 13 1.64 -15.68 -1.95
CA GLU A 13 0.85 -15.82 -3.17
C GLU A 13 -0.06 -14.61 -3.39
N GLY A 14 -0.64 -14.06 -2.31
CA GLY A 14 -1.40 -12.82 -2.37
C GLY A 14 -0.57 -11.64 -2.88
N LEU A 15 0.70 -11.56 -2.45
CA LEU A 15 1.64 -10.54 -2.91
C LEU A 15 2.12 -10.82 -4.35
N ASP A 16 2.44 -12.05 -4.70
CA ASP A 16 2.91 -12.41 -6.04
C ASP A 16 1.82 -12.14 -7.09
N VAL A 17 0.56 -12.46 -6.75
CA VAL A 17 -0.61 -12.10 -7.56
C VAL A 17 -0.76 -10.58 -7.65
N LEU A 18 -0.58 -9.85 -6.55
CA LEU A 18 -0.63 -8.40 -6.53
C LEU A 18 0.47 -7.79 -7.41
N LEU A 19 1.72 -8.22 -7.26
CA LEU A 19 2.85 -7.73 -8.05
C LEU A 19 2.71 -8.09 -9.53
N ARG A 20 2.15 -9.26 -9.87
CA ARG A 20 1.79 -9.60 -11.25
C ARG A 20 0.71 -8.68 -11.80
N VAL A 21 -0.40 -8.48 -11.08
CA VAL A 21 -1.50 -7.62 -11.51
C VAL A 21 -1.03 -6.17 -11.66
N LEU A 22 -0.13 -5.73 -10.79
CA LEU A 22 0.50 -4.42 -10.84
C LEU A 22 1.53 -4.28 -11.96
N GLY A 23 2.28 -5.34 -12.28
CA GLY A 23 3.33 -5.35 -13.31
C GLY A 23 2.84 -5.62 -14.73
N LEU A 24 1.54 -5.87 -14.94
CA LEU A 24 0.96 -6.00 -16.27
C LEU A 24 0.67 -4.59 -16.82
N ASP A 25 1.46 -4.14 -17.79
CA ASP A 25 1.36 -2.82 -18.45
C ASP A 25 -0.05 -2.49 -19.00
N ASP A 26 -0.85 -3.51 -19.28
CA ASP A 26 -2.20 -3.38 -19.86
C ASP A 26 -3.30 -3.17 -18.81
N ILE A 27 -3.00 -3.41 -17.53
CA ILE A 27 -3.90 -3.09 -16.43
C ILE A 27 -3.45 -1.74 -15.91
N VAL A 28 -4.16 -0.68 -16.32
CA VAL A 28 -4.15 0.57 -15.56
C VAL A 28 -4.55 0.18 -14.15
N SER A 29 -3.57 -0.03 -13.27
CA SER A 29 -3.83 -0.47 -11.92
C SER A 29 -4.57 0.66 -11.25
N ASP A 30 -5.88 0.53 -11.23
CA ASP A 30 -6.75 1.57 -10.75
C ASP A 30 -6.41 1.83 -9.28
N THR A 31 -6.55 3.08 -8.88
CA THR A 31 -6.29 3.55 -7.51
C THR A 31 -7.00 2.63 -6.50
N VAL A 32 -8.19 2.15 -6.86
CA VAL A 32 -8.99 1.21 -6.07
C VAL A 32 -8.30 -0.15 -5.86
N THR A 33 -7.68 -0.71 -6.90
CA THR A 33 -6.91 -1.97 -6.83
C THR A 33 -5.71 -1.80 -5.92
N PHE A 34 -5.00 -0.68 -6.03
CA PHE A 34 -3.86 -0.39 -5.16
C PHE A 34 -4.27 -0.16 -3.70
N LEU A 35 -5.42 0.49 -3.46
CA LEU A 35 -5.94 0.68 -2.11
C LEU A 35 -6.40 -0.63 -1.47
N THR A 36 -7.08 -1.50 -2.22
CA THR A 36 -7.47 -2.83 -1.73
C THR A 36 -6.26 -3.70 -1.45
N ALA A 37 -5.21 -3.60 -2.27
CA ALA A 37 -3.90 -4.20 -2.00
C ALA A 37 -3.32 -3.71 -0.65
N LEU A 38 -3.21 -2.40 -0.45
CA LEU A 38 -2.69 -1.80 0.78
C LEU A 38 -3.47 -2.21 2.03
N THR A 39 -4.80 -2.19 1.97
CA THR A 39 -5.63 -2.58 3.12
C THR A 39 -5.44 -4.04 3.48
N THR A 40 -5.33 -4.91 2.47
CA THR A 40 -5.13 -6.34 2.68
C THR A 40 -3.74 -6.62 3.26
N ILE A 41 -2.68 -5.97 2.75
CA ILE A 41 -1.31 -6.12 3.28
C ILE A 41 -1.20 -5.54 4.70
N SER A 42 -1.90 -4.44 5.00
CA SER A 42 -1.91 -3.86 6.35
C SER A 42 -2.46 -4.80 7.43
N GLN A 43 -3.24 -5.81 7.06
CA GLN A 43 -3.72 -6.85 7.98
C GLN A 43 -2.66 -7.89 8.31
N LEU A 44 -1.60 -7.99 7.50
CA LEU A 44 -0.52 -8.97 7.67
C LEU A 44 0.47 -8.55 8.74
N GLN A 45 0.52 -7.25 9.06
CA GLN A 45 1.48 -6.68 10.01
C GLN A 45 2.95 -7.00 9.69
N GLN A 46 3.27 -7.18 8.40
CA GLN A 46 4.61 -7.53 7.93
C GLN A 46 5.28 -6.35 7.23
N LEU A 47 6.27 -5.78 7.91
CA LEU A 47 6.94 -4.55 7.52
C LEU A 47 7.74 -4.64 6.21
N GLU A 48 8.21 -5.84 5.85
CA GLU A 48 8.91 -6.05 4.58
C GLU A 48 7.96 -5.91 3.38
N PHE A 49 6.71 -6.39 3.49
CA PHE A 49 5.72 -6.22 2.42
C PHE A 49 5.30 -4.75 2.26
N ASP A 50 5.11 -4.06 3.37
CA ASP A 50 4.83 -2.62 3.39
C ASP A 50 5.88 -1.81 2.60
N ARG A 51 7.17 -2.14 2.77
CA ARG A 51 8.27 -1.49 2.05
C ARG A 51 8.23 -1.77 0.56
N GLN A 52 7.96 -3.01 0.14
CA GLN A 52 7.87 -3.37 -1.27
C GLN A 52 6.73 -2.62 -1.97
N VAL A 53 5.56 -2.54 -1.33
CA VAL A 53 4.40 -1.86 -1.89
C VAL A 53 4.59 -0.34 -1.92
N HIS A 54 5.20 0.23 -0.87
CA HIS A 54 5.58 1.64 -0.89
C HIS A 54 6.59 1.95 -2.01
N ALA A 55 7.63 1.14 -2.19
CA ALA A 55 8.59 1.31 -3.29
C ALA A 55 7.90 1.26 -4.66
N TYR A 56 6.95 0.33 -4.84
CA TYR A 56 6.12 0.28 -6.04
C TYR A 56 5.29 1.55 -6.25
N ALA A 57 4.65 2.07 -5.20
CA ALA A 57 3.85 3.29 -5.25
C ALA A 57 4.68 4.50 -5.69
N VAL A 58 5.91 4.62 -5.19
CA VAL A 58 6.83 5.70 -5.55
C VAL A 58 7.29 5.54 -7.00
N LYS A 59 7.69 4.33 -7.41
CA LYS A 59 8.18 4.06 -8.77
C LYS A 59 7.14 4.37 -9.85
N ASN A 60 5.86 4.12 -9.56
CA ASN A 60 4.76 4.34 -10.50
C ASN A 60 4.10 5.73 -10.33
N SER A 61 4.71 6.66 -9.60
CA SER A 61 4.16 8.00 -9.32
C SER A 61 2.75 7.98 -8.67
N MET A 62 2.34 6.84 -8.11
CA MET A 62 1.07 6.66 -7.41
C MET A 62 1.08 7.36 -6.05
N ALA A 63 2.26 7.43 -5.42
CA ALA A 63 2.49 8.18 -4.18
C ALA A 63 2.36 9.72 -4.33
N SER A 64 1.90 10.22 -5.49
CA SER A 64 1.47 11.63 -5.66
C SER A 64 0.03 11.87 -5.21
N LYS A 65 -0.80 10.82 -5.14
CA LYS A 65 -2.21 10.93 -4.77
C LYS A 65 -2.37 10.89 -3.24
N THR A 66 -3.00 11.91 -2.66
CA THR A 66 -3.28 12.01 -1.21
C THR A 66 -3.95 10.76 -0.64
N ILE A 67 -4.90 10.17 -1.39
CA ILE A 67 -5.60 8.94 -0.99
C ILE A 67 -4.64 7.76 -0.83
N ILE A 68 -3.65 7.62 -1.71
CA ILE A 68 -2.64 6.55 -1.65
C ILE A 68 -1.66 6.81 -0.49
N LEU A 69 -1.24 8.05 -0.30
CA LEU A 69 -0.39 8.45 0.82
C LEU A 69 -1.07 8.18 2.17
N ASN A 70 -2.35 8.52 2.32
CA ASN A 70 -3.14 8.22 3.52
C ASN A 70 -3.25 6.71 3.77
N ALA A 71 -3.43 5.91 2.72
CA ALA A 71 -3.44 4.46 2.85
C ALA A 71 -2.07 3.88 3.25
N LEU A 72 -0.97 4.43 2.74
CA LEU A 72 0.39 4.07 3.17
C LEU A 72 0.64 4.41 4.64
N ILE A 73 0.17 5.57 5.11
CA ILE A 73 0.23 5.96 6.54
C ILE A 73 -0.55 4.95 7.38
N ALA A 74 -1.79 4.64 6.99
CA ALA A 74 -2.64 3.68 7.71
C ALA A 74 -2.03 2.27 7.75
N MET A 75 -1.37 1.85 6.66
CA MET A 75 -0.64 0.58 6.58
C MET A 75 0.53 0.56 7.57
N TYR A 76 1.43 1.56 7.52
CA TYR A 76 2.57 1.62 8.43
C TYR A 76 2.16 1.74 9.90
N SER A 77 1.06 2.44 10.21
CA SER A 77 0.53 2.55 11.56
C SER A 77 0.05 1.21 12.12
N LYS A 78 -0.44 0.29 11.28
CA LYS A 78 -0.89 -1.05 11.69
C LYS A 78 0.24 -2.04 11.90
N CYS A 79 1.41 -1.79 11.31
CA CYS A 79 2.62 -2.62 11.43
C CYS A 79 3.57 -2.10 12.52
N ASP A 80 3.04 -1.38 13.52
CA ASP A 80 3.79 -0.70 14.60
C ASP A 80 4.93 0.22 14.13
N SER A 81 4.87 0.64 12.87
CA SER A 81 5.92 1.42 12.22
C SER A 81 5.54 2.89 12.12
N ILE A 82 5.18 3.47 13.26
CA ILE A 82 4.73 4.87 13.39
C ILE A 82 5.76 5.84 12.81
N MET A 83 7.06 5.57 12.96
CA MET A 83 8.10 6.44 12.42
C MET A 83 8.10 6.47 10.88
N LEU A 84 7.76 5.36 10.21
CA LEU A 84 7.62 5.35 8.75
C LEU A 84 6.32 6.03 8.31
N ALA A 85 5.23 5.81 9.04
CA ALA A 85 3.96 6.52 8.82
C ALA A 85 4.18 8.04 8.89
N PHE A 86 4.89 8.52 9.92
CA PHE A 86 5.22 9.94 10.09
C PHE A 86 6.11 10.47 8.96
N LYS A 87 7.10 9.71 8.51
CA LYS A 87 7.94 10.10 7.36
C LYS A 87 7.15 10.23 6.06
N VAL A 88 6.15 9.37 5.83
CA VAL A 88 5.25 9.49 4.67
C VAL A 88 4.42 10.77 4.81
N PHE A 89 3.83 11.00 5.97
CA PHE A 89 3.05 12.21 6.27
C PHE A 89 3.87 13.50 6.09
N GLU A 90 5.11 13.54 6.58
CA GLU A 90 5.98 14.71 6.42
C GLU A 90 6.27 15.05 4.96
N LYS A 91 6.38 14.02 4.10
CA LYS A 91 6.63 14.17 2.66
C LYS A 91 5.38 14.54 1.85
N MET A 92 4.18 14.52 2.45
CA MET A 92 2.98 14.97 1.76
C MET A 92 3.04 16.49 1.58
N LEU A 93 3.00 16.94 0.31
CA LEU A 93 2.97 18.36 -0.05
C LEU A 93 1.61 19.00 0.26
N ASP A 94 0.54 18.22 0.14
CA ASP A 94 -0.83 18.63 0.43
C ASP A 94 -1.28 17.86 1.69
N ARG A 95 -1.28 18.56 2.82
CA ARG A 95 -1.73 18.01 4.10
C ARG A 95 -3.12 18.57 4.32
N ASP A 96 -4.14 17.71 4.28
CA ASP A 96 -5.46 18.10 4.77
C ASP A 96 -5.31 18.43 6.27
N TYR A 97 -5.26 19.71 6.58
CA TYR A 97 -5.42 20.21 7.94
C TYR A 97 -6.87 19.96 8.33
N VAL A 98 -7.16 18.81 8.93
CA VAL A 98 -8.42 18.65 9.66
C VAL A 98 -8.30 19.50 10.92
N SER A 99 -8.95 20.68 10.93
CA SER A 99 -9.20 21.50 12.13
C SER A 99 -10.31 20.92 12.99
#